data_AF-A0A1Q3DGY4-F1
#
_entry.id   AF-A0A1Q3DGY4-F1
#
_cell.length_a   1.000
_cell.length_b   1.000
_cell.length_c   1.000
_cell.angle_alpha   90.00
_cell.angle_beta   90.00
_cell.angle_gamma   90.00
#
_symmetry.space_group_name_H-M   'P 1'
#
loop_
_entity.id
_entity.type
_entity.pdbx_description
1 polymer ?
#
loop_
_entity_poly.entity_id
_entity_poly.type
_entity_poly.pdbx_seq_one_letter_code
_entity_poly.pdbx_strand_id
1 'polypeptide(L)'
;MESNGNFTVKSAYKVANNMGLSESGDQPDQEEGGEANVTIWKFIWKLHLRRKIENFMWRAFHGALHLKVNLVCRGMDAQTHCSICLNDDETTQHLFFECE
;
A
#
# COMPACT_ATOMS: atom_id res chain seq x y z
N MET A 1 11.87 28.97 13.94
CA MET A 1 10.68 29.55 14.59
C MET A 1 10.16 30.61 13.65
N GLU A 2 8.94 30.48 13.13
CA GLU A 2 8.32 31.56 12.35
C GLU A 2 8.11 32.76 13.29
N SER A 3 8.49 33.95 12.85
CA SER A 3 8.58 35.18 13.67
C SER A 3 7.25 35.65 14.27
N ASN A 4 6.15 35.01 13.89
CA ASN A 4 4.78 35.40 14.26
C ASN A 4 4.21 34.58 15.43
N GLY A 5 4.98 33.68 16.05
CA GLY A 5 4.55 32.94 17.24
C GLY A 5 3.42 31.92 17.03
N ASN A 6 2.85 31.83 15.82
CA ASN A 6 1.77 30.90 15.50
C ASN A 6 2.31 29.49 15.29
N PHE A 7 1.99 28.60 16.21
CA PHE A 7 2.23 27.16 16.06
C PHE A 7 1.13 26.53 15.20
N THR A 8 1.54 25.84 14.14
CA THR A 8 0.62 25.08 13.27
C THR A 8 1.09 23.64 13.15
N VAL A 9 0.16 22.72 12.89
CA VAL A 9 0.47 21.29 12.63
C VAL A 9 1.53 21.15 11.52
N LYS A 10 1.49 22.02 10.51
CA LYS A 10 2.49 22.06 9.43
C LYS A 10 3.90 22.42 9.91
N SER A 11 4.01 23.40 10.82
CA SER A 11 5.29 23.79 11.43
C SER A 11 5.83 22.68 12.33
N ALA A 12 4.97 22.07 13.14
CA ALA A 12 5.29 20.93 13.99
C ALA A 12 5.80 19.73 13.18
N TYR A 13 5.11 19.39 12.09
CA TYR A 13 5.49 18.29 11.22
C TYR A 13 6.83 18.53 10.53
N LYS A 14 7.09 19.75 10.04
CA LYS A 14 8.38 20.11 9.44
C LYS A 14 9.53 19.98 10.44
N VAL A 15 9.30 20.36 11.69
CA VAL A 15 10.29 20.21 12.77
C VAL A 15 10.51 18.73 13.10
N ALA A 16 9.46 17.94 13.27
CA ALA A 16 9.56 16.51 13.54
C ALA A 16 10.30 15.75 12.43
N ASN A 17 10.00 16.05 11.16
CA ASN A 17 10.67 15.47 10.00
C ASN A 17 12.15 15.88 9.93
N ASN A 18 12.48 17.14 10.22
CA ASN A 18 13.87 17.61 10.26
C ASN A 18 14.68 17.05 11.44
N MET A 19 14.00 16.71 12.54
CA MET A 19 14.63 16.13 13.73
C MET A 19 14.74 14.60 13.65
N GLY A 20 14.32 13.98 12.54
CA GLY A 20 14.33 12.51 12.39
C GLY A 20 13.40 11.80 13.37
N LEU A 21 12.48 12.53 14.01
CA LEU A 21 11.53 11.99 15.00
C LEU A 21 10.32 11.31 14.34
N SER A 22 10.21 11.38 13.02
CA SER A 22 9.28 10.55 12.25
C SER A 22 9.87 9.13 12.09
N GLU A 23 10.11 8.45 13.21
CA GLU A 23 10.25 7.01 13.18
C GLU A 23 8.85 6.39 13.09
N SER A 24 8.64 5.57 12.05
CA SER A 24 7.47 4.68 11.85
C SER A 24 6.09 5.33 11.71
N GLY A 25 5.86 6.03 10.60
CA GLY A 25 4.52 6.38 10.14
C GLY A 25 4.48 6.43 8.61
N ASP A 26 4.04 5.33 8.00
CA ASP A 26 3.76 5.14 6.57
C ASP A 26 4.72 5.89 5.64
N GLN A 27 5.91 5.31 5.40
CA GLN A 27 6.55 5.56 4.11
C GLN A 27 5.53 5.11 3.05
N PRO A 28 5.06 5.98 2.14
CA PRO A 28 4.55 5.47 0.88
C PRO A 28 5.75 4.80 0.23
N ASP A 29 5.68 3.48 0.18
CA ASP A 29 6.49 2.56 -0.60
C ASP A 29 7.17 3.33 -1.74
N GLN A 30 8.45 3.68 -1.56
CA GLN A 30 9.27 4.15 -2.68
C GLN A 30 9.50 2.94 -3.57
N GLU A 31 8.49 2.60 -4.36
CA GLU A 31 8.61 1.61 -5.42
C GLU A 31 9.45 2.21 -6.54
N GLU A 32 10.52 1.51 -6.92
CA GLU A 32 11.46 1.85 -7.99
C GLU A 32 10.82 1.89 -9.42
N GLY A 33 9.48 1.97 -9.50
CA GLY A 33 8.68 2.02 -10.73
C GLY A 33 7.79 3.27 -10.86
N GLY A 34 8.20 4.39 -10.27
CA GLY A 34 7.38 5.59 -10.02
C GLY A 34 6.60 6.17 -11.20
N GLU A 35 7.11 6.10 -12.44
CA GLU A 35 6.40 6.67 -13.59
C GLU A 35 5.25 5.79 -14.11
N ALA A 36 5.46 4.47 -14.14
CA ALA A 36 4.45 3.52 -14.62
C ALA A 36 3.26 3.44 -13.66
N ASN A 37 3.53 3.36 -12.35
CA ASN A 37 2.50 3.31 -11.32
C ASN A 37 1.65 4.59 -11.29
N VAL A 38 2.27 5.77 -11.38
CA VAL A 38 1.54 7.05 -11.43
C VAL A 38 0.66 7.13 -12.69
N THR A 39 1.12 6.58 -13.81
CA THR A 39 0.35 6.57 -15.06
C THR A 39 -0.87 5.66 -14.99
N ILE A 40 -0.72 4.47 -14.39
CA ILE A 40 -1.81 3.51 -14.18
C ILE A 40 -2.90 4.10 -13.28
N TRP A 41 -2.54 4.71 -12.15
CA TRP A 41 -3.53 5.30 -11.24
C TRP A 41 -4.29 6.47 -11.86
N LYS A 42 -3.59 7.34 -12.62
CA LYS A 42 -4.24 8.41 -13.39
C LYS A 42 -5.25 7.87 -14.40
N PHE A 43 -4.98 6.71 -14.99
CA PHE A 43 -5.91 6.07 -15.92
C PHE A 43 -7.10 5.47 -15.17
N ILE A 44 -6.85 4.66 -14.13
CA ILE A 44 -7.90 3.99 -13.34
C ILE A 44 -8.89 5.00 -12.76
N TRP A 45 -8.40 6.11 -12.20
CA TRP A 45 -9.26 7.14 -11.59
C TRP A 45 -10.05 7.97 -12.60
N LYS A 46 -9.66 7.96 -13.88
CA LYS A 46 -10.42 8.59 -14.96
C LYS A 46 -11.56 7.71 -15.48
N LEU A 47 -11.50 6.40 -15.25
CA LEU A 47 -12.57 5.51 -15.65
C LEU A 47 -13.78 5.76 -14.76
N HIS A 48 -14.98 5.77 -15.34
CA HIS A 48 -16.24 5.83 -14.58
C HIS A 48 -16.56 4.46 -13.95
N LEU A 49 -15.63 3.92 -13.18
CA LEU A 49 -15.82 2.67 -12.44
C LEU A 49 -16.53 2.96 -11.11
N ARG A 50 -17.18 1.93 -10.57
CA ARG A 50 -17.67 2.01 -9.20
C ARG A 50 -16.47 2.10 -8.27
N ARG A 51 -16.52 2.99 -7.27
CA ARG A 51 -15.44 3.19 -6.28
C ARG A 51 -14.95 1.90 -5.62
N LYS A 52 -15.81 0.90 -5.47
CA LYS A 52 -15.46 -0.43 -4.96
C LYS A 52 -14.36 -1.11 -5.79
N ILE A 53 -14.42 -0.96 -7.11
CA ILE A 53 -13.47 -1.59 -8.05
C ILE A 53 -12.13 -0.86 -8.01
N GLU A 54 -12.14 0.47 -8.02
CA GLU A 54 -10.93 1.28 -7.90
C GLU A 54 -10.16 0.97 -6.60
N ASN A 55 -10.88 0.92 -5.47
CA ASN A 55 -10.30 0.57 -4.18
C ASN A 55 -9.75 -0.86 -4.19
N PHE A 56 -10.46 -1.80 -4.82
CA PHE A 56 -9.99 -3.17 -4.93
C PHE A 56 -8.69 -3.26 -5.72
N MET A 57 -8.61 -2.61 -6.89
CA MET A 57 -7.37 -2.56 -7.67
C MET A 57 -6.24 -1.95 -6.84
N TRP A 58 -6.49 -0.83 -6.17
CA TRP A 58 -5.48 -0.16 -5.35
C TRP A 58 -4.93 -1.09 -4.27
N ARG A 59 -5.82 -1.80 -3.58
CA ARG A 59 -5.41 -2.78 -2.58
C ARG A 59 -4.67 -3.97 -3.17
N ALA A 60 -5.03 -4.42 -4.37
CA ALA A 60 -4.38 -5.54 -5.04
C ALA A 60 -2.93 -5.22 -5.44
N PHE A 61 -2.71 -4.02 -6.01
CA PHE A 61 -1.39 -3.57 -6.43
C PHE A 61 -0.47 -3.26 -5.25
N HIS A 62 -0.98 -2.64 -4.18
CA HIS A 62 -0.17 -2.29 -3.00
C HIS A 62 -0.06 -3.40 -1.95
N GLY A 63 -0.38 -4.66 -2.29
CA GLY A 63 -0.32 -5.77 -1.31
C GLY A 63 -1.21 -5.57 -0.07
N ALA A 64 -2.25 -4.74 -0.17
CA ALA A 64 -3.19 -4.44 0.91
C ALA A 64 -4.42 -5.37 0.90
N LEU A 65 -4.43 -6.39 0.05
CA LEU A 65 -5.36 -7.51 0.14
C LEU A 65 -4.97 -8.44 1.30
N HIS A 66 -5.98 -9.01 1.96
CA HIS A 66 -5.81 -10.01 3.01
C HIS A 66 -5.46 -11.37 2.38
N LEU A 67 -4.31 -11.42 1.72
CA LEU A 67 -3.72 -12.65 1.21
C LEU A 67 -2.80 -13.22 2.28
N LYS A 68 -2.74 -14.55 2.39
CA LYS A 68 -1.98 -15.20 3.47
C LYS A 68 -0.49 -14.84 3.43
N VAL A 69 0.07 -14.70 2.23
CA VAL A 69 1.45 -14.18 2.06
C VAL A 69 1.60 -12.78 2.64
N ASN A 70 0.65 -11.87 2.38
CA ASN A 70 0.68 -10.52 2.94
C ASN A 70 0.50 -10.51 4.47
N LEU A 71 -0.21 -11.49 5.03
CA LEU A 71 -0.35 -11.64 6.48
C LEU A 71 0.99 -12.05 7.12
N VAL A 72 1.68 -13.02 6.51
CA VAL A 72 3.02 -13.47 6.97
C VAL A 72 4.05 -12.35 6.85
N CYS A 73 4.03 -11.56 5.77
CA CYS A 73 4.88 -10.36 5.64
C CYS A 73 4.65 -9.34 6.77
N ARG A 74 3.46 -9.33 7.38
CA ARG A 74 3.11 -8.47 8.52
C ARG A 74 3.39 -9.11 9.87
N GLY A 75 4.09 -10.25 9.91
CA GLY A 75 4.45 -10.96 11.13
C GLY A 75 3.32 -11.75 11.78
N MET A 76 2.21 -11.98 11.06
CA MET A 76 1.16 -12.88 11.54
C MET A 76 1.51 -14.33 11.19
N ASP A 77 1.36 -15.22 12.16
CA ASP A 77 1.50 -16.66 11.94
C ASP A 77 0.28 -17.18 11.16
N ALA A 78 0.48 -17.43 9.87
CA ALA A 78 -0.54 -17.93 8.95
C ALA A 78 0.11 -18.89 7.96
N GLN A 79 -0.62 -19.95 7.58
CA GLN A 79 -0.18 -20.83 6.50
C GLN A 79 -0.25 -20.07 5.18
N THR A 80 0.82 -20.07 4.38
CA THR A 80 0.86 -19.32 3.12
C THR A 80 0.11 -20.01 1.99
N HIS A 81 -0.15 -21.32 2.09
CA HIS A 81 -0.80 -22.09 1.04
C HIS A 81 -2.18 -21.54 0.64
N CYS A 82 -2.40 -21.49 -0.67
CA CYS A 82 -3.65 -21.10 -1.30
C CYS A 82 -4.80 -21.96 -0.78
N SER A 83 -5.90 -21.34 -0.35
CA SER A 83 -7.08 -22.08 0.10
C SER A 83 -7.83 -22.84 -1.01
N ILE A 84 -7.50 -22.59 -2.27
CA ILE A 84 -8.18 -23.17 -3.43
C ILE A 84 -7.42 -24.42 -3.90
N CYS A 85 -6.19 -24.28 -4.39
CA CYS A 85 -5.39 -25.40 -4.91
C CYS A 85 -4.65 -26.17 -3.80
N LEU A 86 -4.50 -25.58 -2.60
CA LEU A 86 -3.76 -26.14 -1.45
C LEU A 86 -2.30 -26.49 -1.72
N ASN A 87 -1.74 -26.02 -2.83
CA ASN A 87 -0.40 -26.39 -3.29
C ASN A 87 0.56 -25.20 -3.19
N ASP A 88 0.27 -24.13 -3.95
CA ASP A 88 1.14 -22.96 -4.04
C ASP A 88 0.76 -21.88 -3.02
N ASP A 89 1.64 -20.89 -2.83
CA ASP A 89 1.40 -19.78 -1.93
C ASP A 89 0.29 -18.84 -2.44
N GLU A 90 -0.55 -18.35 -1.52
CA GLU A 90 -1.65 -17.43 -1.78
C GLU A 90 -1.13 -16.02 -2.04
N THR A 91 -0.58 -15.80 -3.23
CA THR A 91 -0.16 -14.49 -3.74
C THR A 91 -1.26 -13.85 -4.59
N THR A 92 -1.13 -12.55 -4.87
CA THR A 92 -2.06 -11.84 -5.77
C THR A 92 -2.04 -12.48 -7.17
N GLN A 93 -0.85 -12.84 -7.68
CA GLN A 93 -0.71 -13.48 -8.98
C GLN A 93 -1.37 -14.85 -9.01
N HIS A 94 -1.06 -15.67 -8.00
CA HIS A 94 -1.61 -17.00 -7.90
C HIS A 94 -3.15 -16.96 -7.80
N LEU A 95 -3.70 -16.19 -6.86
CA LEU A 95 -5.14 -16.14 -6.61
C LEU A 95 -5.95 -15.66 -7.83
N PHE A 96 -5.41 -14.72 -8.63
CA PHE A 96 -6.15 -14.13 -9.75
C PHE A 96 -5.86 -14.76 -11.11
N PHE A 97 -4.69 -15.36 -11.33
CA PHE A 97 -4.25 -15.73 -12.68
C PHE A 97 -3.71 -17.16 -12.82
N GLU A 98 -3.19 -17.77 -11.76
CA GLU A 98 -2.45 -19.04 -11.87
C GLU A 98 -3.10 -20.20 -11.10
N CYS A 99 -4.05 -19.91 -10.21
CA CYS A 99 -4.71 -20.95 -9.43
C CYS A 99 -5.63 -21.80 -10.33
N GLU A 100 -5.35 -23.11 -10.36
CA GLU A 100 -6.20 -24.15 -10.95
C GLU A 100 -6.94 -24.96 -9.88
#